data_AF-A0A661CYA7-F1
#
_entry.id   AF-A0A661CYA7-F1
#
_cell.length_a   1.000
_cell.length_b   1.000
_cell.length_c   1.000
_cell.angle_alpha   90.00
_cell.angle_beta   90.00
_cell.angle_gamma   90.00
#
_symmetry.space_group_name_H-M   'P 1'
#
loop_
_entity.id
_entity.type
_entity.pdbx_description
1 polymer ?
#
loop_
_entity_poly.entity_id
_entity_poly.type
_entity_poly.pdbx_seq_one_letter_code
_entity_poly.pdbx_strand_id
1 'polypeptide(L)'
;SPFPLEPFFNAMDKLLQRGVRNFKFIDRTFNLKISTSIAILEFFLERMTDDLYLHFEVVPDNLPDRLKKVLQQFPVNSLQFEIGVQTFDSEIQNLISRKQNNNKTKQNLIWLRNHTGAHLHTDLIFGLPSDTIENFGHSFDQLIALKPHEIQLGILKRLRGAPLNRHNDSYQMRYNPEAPYNILTTKDIDFTAMQRVNRFARYWDMIGNSGRFYHTLPLILADKPFDNFMQLSDALFQLSGSTWKIALKRLFEFIYKVLTTDFGLNVDDIEQVLKQDYARANIKGILAFDQTKNTKISTKQGVANKRQLMHL
;
A
#
# COMPACT_ATOMS: atom_id res chain seq x y z
N SER A 1 -19.05 12.45 27.19
CA SER A 1 -20.13 11.48 26.98
C SER A 1 -20.00 10.81 25.63
N PRO A 2 -20.41 9.54 25.46
CA PRO A 2 -20.52 8.94 24.14
C PRO A 2 -21.47 9.79 23.27
N PHE A 3 -21.17 9.89 21.98
CA PHE A 3 -22.06 10.53 21.00
C PHE A 3 -23.39 9.75 20.96
N PRO A 4 -24.56 10.42 21.00
CA PRO A 4 -25.85 9.73 20.99
C PRO A 4 -26.11 9.11 19.60
N LEU A 5 -26.45 7.82 19.58
CA LEU A 5 -26.63 7.06 18.34
C LEU A 5 -27.88 7.43 17.55
N GLU A 6 -28.97 7.80 18.21
CA GLU A 6 -30.22 8.10 17.52
C GLU A 6 -30.12 9.36 16.63
N PRO A 7 -29.60 10.52 17.11
CA PRO A 7 -29.33 11.65 16.23
C PRO A 7 -28.34 11.34 15.11
N PHE A 8 -27.35 10.47 15.39
CA PHE A 8 -26.40 9.99 14.38
C PHE A 8 -27.11 9.24 13.25
N PHE A 9 -27.91 8.23 13.58
CA PHE A 9 -28.64 7.42 12.61
C PHE A 9 -29.63 8.24 11.80
N ASN A 10 -30.34 9.19 12.45
CA ASN A 10 -31.22 10.11 11.74
C ASN A 10 -30.48 10.99 10.72
N ALA A 11 -29.24 11.40 11.03
CA ALA A 11 -28.41 12.14 10.09
C ALA A 11 -27.90 11.26 8.94
N MET A 12 -27.45 10.03 9.23
CA MET A 12 -26.99 9.08 8.21
C MET A 12 -28.12 8.68 7.26
N ASP A 13 -29.33 8.44 7.77
CA ASP A 13 -30.50 8.08 6.97
C ASP A 13 -30.85 9.21 5.97
N LYS A 14 -30.84 10.47 6.43
CA LYS A 14 -31.02 11.63 5.55
C LYS A 14 -29.96 11.72 4.44
N LEU A 15 -28.72 11.34 4.72
CA LEU A 15 -27.66 11.32 3.71
C LEU A 15 -27.87 10.19 2.70
N LEU A 16 -28.26 9.00 3.16
CA LEU A 16 -28.61 7.87 2.30
C LEU A 16 -29.78 8.22 1.37
N GLN A 17 -30.83 8.85 1.90
CA GLN A 17 -31.99 9.34 1.13
C GLN A 17 -31.59 10.41 0.08
N ARG A 18 -30.54 11.19 0.35
CA ARG A 18 -29.98 12.17 -0.59
C ARG A 18 -29.03 11.55 -1.63
N GLY A 19 -28.82 10.24 -1.60
CA GLY A 19 -27.98 9.53 -2.57
C GLY A 19 -26.51 9.39 -2.16
N VAL A 20 -26.14 9.69 -0.91
CA VAL A 20 -24.77 9.41 -0.44
C VAL A 20 -24.58 7.90 -0.33
N ARG A 21 -23.45 7.42 -0.86
CA ARG A 21 -23.10 5.99 -0.89
C ARG A 21 -21.70 5.69 -0.40
N ASN A 22 -20.88 6.69 -0.17
CA ASN A 22 -19.52 6.51 0.34
C ASN A 22 -19.42 7.20 1.69
N PHE A 23 -19.19 6.41 2.75
CA PHE A 23 -19.03 6.91 4.12
C PHE A 23 -17.63 6.57 4.63
N LYS A 24 -16.79 7.60 4.82
CA LYS A 24 -15.51 7.46 5.52
C LYS A 24 -15.63 7.98 6.94
N PHE A 25 -15.49 7.07 7.90
CA PHE A 25 -15.49 7.37 9.32
C PHE A 25 -14.10 7.82 9.74
N ILE A 26 -14.04 8.97 10.42
CA ILE A 26 -12.79 9.58 10.91
C ILE A 26 -12.54 9.30 12.38
N ASP A 27 -13.39 8.48 13.02
CA ASP A 27 -13.17 8.03 14.39
C ASP A 27 -11.85 7.27 14.43
N ARG A 28 -10.94 7.72 15.31
CA ARG A 28 -9.57 7.19 15.43
C ARG A 28 -9.52 5.66 15.52
N THR A 29 -10.57 5.01 16.01
CA THR A 29 -10.62 3.56 16.17
C THR A 29 -12.08 3.12 16.30
N PHE A 30 -12.67 2.63 15.22
CA PHE A 30 -14.07 2.26 15.12
C PHE A 30 -14.49 1.18 16.14
N ASN A 31 -13.63 0.19 16.39
CA ASN A 31 -13.95 -1.01 17.18
C ASN A 31 -13.63 -0.90 18.68
N LEU A 32 -13.36 0.28 19.24
CA LEU A 32 -13.14 0.38 20.70
C LEU A 32 -14.40 0.11 21.52
N LYS A 33 -15.55 0.59 21.05
CA LYS A 33 -16.85 0.37 21.71
C LYS A 33 -17.70 -0.57 20.89
N ILE A 34 -17.49 -1.87 21.10
CA ILE A 34 -18.07 -2.95 20.28
C ILE A 34 -19.58 -2.83 20.09
N SER A 35 -20.34 -2.45 21.12
CA SER A 35 -21.79 -2.26 20.99
C SER A 35 -22.17 -1.13 20.03
N THR A 36 -21.46 0.00 20.10
CA THR A 36 -21.63 1.14 19.18
C THR A 36 -21.24 0.75 17.76
N SER A 37 -20.11 0.05 17.60
CA SER A 37 -19.63 -0.44 16.29
C SER A 37 -20.65 -1.35 15.62
N ILE A 38 -21.20 -2.32 16.37
CA ILE A 38 -22.22 -3.25 15.88
C ILE A 38 -23.48 -2.49 15.46
N ALA A 39 -23.99 -1.58 16.31
CA ALA A 39 -25.20 -0.81 15.99
C ALA A 39 -25.03 0.04 14.70
N ILE A 40 -23.84 0.61 14.48
CA ILE A 40 -23.53 1.34 13.25
C ILE A 40 -23.54 0.40 12.05
N LEU A 41 -22.87 -0.74 12.14
CA LEU A 41 -22.83 -1.71 11.05
C LEU A 41 -24.23 -2.25 10.71
N GLU A 42 -25.02 -2.62 11.72
CA GLU A 42 -26.39 -3.10 11.54
C GLU A 42 -27.26 -2.04 10.87
N PHE A 43 -27.15 -0.76 11.28
CA PHE A 43 -27.87 0.35 10.64
C PHE A 43 -27.62 0.44 9.12
N PHE A 44 -26.36 0.30 8.69
CA PHE A 44 -26.01 0.33 7.26
C PHE A 44 -26.35 -0.98 6.55
N LEU A 45 -26.21 -2.12 7.23
CA LEU A 45 -26.53 -3.43 6.68
C LEU A 45 -28.04 -3.55 6.36
N GLU A 46 -28.91 -3.00 7.21
CA GLU A 46 -30.36 -2.89 6.95
C GLU A 46 -30.70 -2.05 5.70
N ARG A 47 -29.77 -1.18 5.29
CA ARG A 47 -29.94 -0.23 4.18
C ARG A 47 -28.95 -0.50 3.04
N MET A 48 -28.44 -1.73 2.98
CA MET A 48 -27.39 -2.10 2.05
C MET A 48 -27.88 -1.98 0.61
N THR A 49 -27.03 -1.41 -0.25
CA THR A 49 -27.22 -1.35 -1.70
C THR A 49 -25.91 -1.74 -2.38
N ASP A 50 -25.96 -2.14 -3.65
CA ASP A 50 -24.76 -2.60 -4.38
C ASP A 50 -23.65 -1.54 -4.48
N ASP A 51 -24.00 -0.26 -4.34
CA ASP A 51 -23.11 0.89 -4.44
C ASP A 51 -22.70 1.49 -3.07
N LEU A 52 -23.22 0.98 -1.95
CA LEU A 52 -22.87 1.47 -0.62
C LEU A 52 -21.49 0.97 -0.18
N TYR A 53 -20.66 1.90 0.27
CA TYR A 53 -19.28 1.69 0.68
C TYR A 53 -18.98 2.38 2.01
N LEU A 54 -18.44 1.61 2.96
CA LEU A 54 -18.09 2.09 4.28
C LEU A 54 -16.59 1.92 4.54
N HIS A 55 -15.98 2.93 5.13
CA HIS A 55 -14.56 2.94 5.44
C HIS A 55 -14.33 3.29 6.91
N PHE A 56 -13.67 2.40 7.65
CA PHE A 56 -13.36 2.52 9.07
C PHE A 56 -11.87 2.36 9.38
N GLU A 57 -11.36 3.08 10.39
CA GLU A 57 -10.07 2.79 11.04
C GLU A 57 -10.28 1.74 12.15
N VAL A 58 -9.51 0.65 12.16
CA VAL A 58 -9.72 -0.50 13.04
C VAL A 58 -8.46 -0.81 13.85
N VAL A 59 -8.63 -1.07 15.15
CA VAL A 59 -7.56 -1.60 16.01
C VAL A 59 -7.36 -3.08 15.67
N PRO A 60 -6.17 -3.50 15.21
CA PRO A 60 -5.95 -4.83 14.64
C PRO A 60 -6.18 -6.00 15.60
N ASP A 61 -5.94 -5.83 16.90
CA ASP A 61 -6.00 -6.91 17.88
C ASP A 61 -7.34 -7.00 18.65
N ASN A 62 -8.33 -6.18 18.29
CA ASN A 62 -9.63 -6.11 18.96
C ASN A 62 -10.80 -6.50 18.02
N LEU A 63 -10.95 -7.79 17.72
CA LEU A 63 -12.00 -8.30 16.83
C LEU A 63 -12.82 -9.42 17.49
N PRO A 64 -13.74 -9.11 18.42
CA PRO A 64 -14.52 -10.13 19.12
C PRO A 64 -15.56 -10.79 18.22
N ASP A 65 -15.98 -12.01 18.59
CA ASP A 65 -16.83 -12.86 17.75
C ASP A 65 -18.19 -12.24 17.39
N ARG A 66 -18.75 -11.39 18.26
CA ARG A 66 -19.99 -10.67 17.94
C ARG A 66 -19.81 -9.71 16.77
N LEU A 67 -18.68 -9.00 16.72
CA LEU A 67 -18.36 -8.11 15.60
C LEU A 67 -18.09 -8.92 14.33
N LYS A 68 -17.32 -10.01 14.44
CA LYS A 68 -17.07 -10.94 13.33
C LYS A 68 -18.36 -11.40 12.64
N LYS A 69 -19.37 -11.82 13.41
CA LYS A 69 -20.67 -12.26 12.87
C LYS A 69 -21.38 -11.19 12.04
N VAL A 70 -21.27 -9.92 12.40
CA VAL A 70 -21.86 -8.81 11.64
C VAL A 70 -21.06 -8.55 10.36
N LEU A 71 -19.72 -8.54 10.46
CA LEU A 71 -18.85 -8.30 9.31
C LEU A 71 -19.00 -9.34 8.19
N GLN A 72 -19.29 -10.60 8.54
CA GLN A 72 -19.51 -11.66 7.54
C GLN A 72 -20.78 -11.46 6.69
N GLN A 73 -21.72 -10.63 7.16
CA GLN A 73 -22.97 -10.37 6.45
C GLN A 73 -22.82 -9.30 5.35
N PHE A 74 -21.74 -8.53 5.38
CA PHE A 74 -21.49 -7.51 4.38
C PHE A 74 -21.08 -8.12 3.03
N PRO A 75 -21.63 -7.63 1.91
CA PRO A 75 -21.25 -8.10 0.59
C PRO A 75 -19.80 -7.73 0.26
N VAL A 76 -19.23 -8.43 -0.73
CA VAL A 76 -17.86 -8.17 -1.18
C VAL A 76 -17.72 -6.73 -1.70
N ASN A 77 -16.58 -6.09 -1.42
CA ASN A 77 -16.25 -4.72 -1.83
C ASN A 77 -17.13 -3.62 -1.23
N SER A 78 -17.84 -3.87 -0.11
CA SER A 78 -18.64 -2.85 0.59
C SER A 78 -17.97 -2.23 1.80
N LEU A 79 -16.89 -2.84 2.29
CA LEU A 79 -16.16 -2.41 3.48
C LEU A 79 -14.68 -2.18 3.16
N GLN A 80 -14.11 -1.13 3.75
CA GLN A 80 -12.68 -0.91 3.84
C GLN A 80 -12.24 -0.69 5.28
N PHE A 81 -11.18 -1.41 5.66
CA PHE A 81 -10.52 -1.24 6.94
C PHE A 81 -9.12 -0.67 6.75
N GLU A 82 -8.90 0.52 7.32
CA GLU A 82 -7.58 1.08 7.58
C GLU A 82 -7.07 0.48 8.90
N ILE A 83 -5.97 -0.26 8.84
CA ILE A 83 -5.41 -1.02 9.97
C ILE A 83 -3.97 -0.60 10.18
N GLY A 84 -3.77 0.27 11.17
CA GLY A 84 -2.44 0.68 11.57
C GLY A 84 -1.67 -0.45 12.27
N VAL A 85 -0.77 -1.16 11.58
CA VAL A 85 0.14 -2.12 12.23
C VAL A 85 1.37 -1.38 12.76
N GLN A 86 1.89 -0.45 11.96
CA GLN A 86 3.07 0.39 12.17
C GLN A 86 4.39 -0.38 12.21
N THR A 87 4.50 -1.39 13.08
CA THR A 87 5.65 -2.30 13.17
C THR A 87 5.21 -3.58 13.87
N PHE A 88 5.86 -4.71 13.59
CA PHE A 88 5.71 -5.94 14.36
C PHE A 88 6.81 -6.13 15.43
N ASP A 89 7.71 -5.17 15.58
CA ASP A 89 8.72 -5.18 16.63
C ASP A 89 8.10 -4.75 17.98
N SER A 90 8.11 -5.64 18.97
CA SER A 90 7.51 -5.36 20.28
C SER A 90 8.29 -4.35 21.12
N GLU A 91 9.61 -4.23 20.92
CA GLU A 91 10.43 -3.23 21.61
C GLU A 91 10.10 -1.83 21.10
N ILE A 92 10.03 -1.65 19.79
CA ILE A 92 9.62 -0.38 19.17
C ILE A 92 8.19 -0.03 19.58
N GLN A 93 7.26 -0.98 19.57
CA GLN A 93 5.88 -0.77 20.05
C GLN A 93 5.85 -0.24 21.49
N ASN A 94 6.61 -0.85 22.40
CA ASN A 94 6.71 -0.42 23.78
C ASN A 94 7.31 0.99 23.89
N LEU A 95 8.39 1.28 23.15
CA LEU A 95 9.04 2.59 23.11
C LEU A 95 8.06 3.69 22.72
N ILE A 96 7.23 3.46 21.71
CA ILE A 96 6.25 4.45 21.24
C ILE A 96 4.92 4.41 22.02
N SER A 97 4.83 3.61 23.09
CA SER A 97 3.63 3.40 23.90
C SER A 97 2.42 2.88 23.11
N ARG A 98 2.67 2.05 22.10
CA ARG A 98 1.64 1.35 21.34
C ARG A 98 1.42 -0.03 21.96
N LYS A 99 0.29 -0.20 22.66
CA LYS A 99 -0.15 -1.51 23.16
C LYS A 99 -0.80 -2.26 22.00
N GLN A 100 -0.13 -3.29 21.49
CA GLN A 100 -0.62 -4.15 20.43
C GLN A 100 -0.20 -5.60 20.69
N ASN A 101 -1.11 -6.54 20.51
CA ASN A 101 -0.78 -7.97 20.49
C ASN A 101 -0.58 -8.43 19.05
N ASN A 102 0.67 -8.71 18.67
CA ASN A 102 1.03 -9.08 17.30
C ASN A 102 0.40 -10.40 16.86
N ASN A 103 0.30 -11.39 17.75
CA ASN A 103 -0.33 -12.68 17.42
C ASN A 103 -1.82 -12.51 17.12
N LYS A 104 -2.54 -11.76 17.96
CA LYS A 104 -3.95 -11.43 17.72
C LYS A 104 -4.15 -10.61 16.46
N THR A 105 -3.27 -9.62 16.22
CA THR A 105 -3.27 -8.82 14.99
C THR A 105 -3.19 -9.71 13.75
N LYS A 106 -2.20 -10.61 13.70
CA LYS A 106 -2.03 -11.55 12.59
C LYS A 106 -3.25 -12.46 12.42
N GLN A 107 -3.75 -13.04 13.50
CA GLN A 107 -4.95 -13.89 13.49
C GLN A 107 -6.18 -13.15 12.95
N ASN A 108 -6.40 -11.91 13.39
CA ASN A 108 -7.53 -11.11 12.96
C ASN A 108 -7.41 -10.67 11.50
N LEU A 109 -6.20 -10.30 11.03
CA LEU A 109 -5.95 -9.98 9.62
C LEU A 109 -6.23 -11.19 8.72
N ILE A 110 -5.72 -12.37 9.08
CA ILE A 110 -6.00 -13.62 8.35
C ILE A 110 -7.50 -13.91 8.37
N TRP A 111 -8.16 -13.75 9.52
CA TRP A 111 -9.59 -13.99 9.64
C TRP A 111 -10.39 -13.05 8.74
N LEU A 112 -10.12 -11.74 8.79
CA LEU A 112 -10.77 -10.72 7.95
C LEU A 112 -10.56 -11.04 6.47
N ARG A 113 -9.33 -11.38 6.07
CA ARG A 113 -8.99 -11.69 4.68
C ARG A 113 -9.75 -12.89 4.13
N ASN A 114 -9.97 -13.91 4.96
CA ASN A 114 -10.55 -15.19 4.53
C ASN A 114 -12.07 -15.28 4.71
N HIS A 115 -12.66 -14.49 5.63
CA HIS A 115 -14.07 -14.64 6.03
C HIS A 115 -14.92 -13.41 5.73
N THR A 116 -14.33 -12.35 5.20
CA THR A 116 -15.06 -11.14 4.82
C THR A 116 -14.66 -10.71 3.41
N GLY A 117 -15.54 -9.95 2.76
CA GLY A 117 -15.22 -9.28 1.50
C GLY A 117 -14.64 -7.88 1.68
N ALA A 118 -14.11 -7.54 2.87
CA ALA A 118 -13.58 -6.23 3.18
C ALA A 118 -12.20 -6.01 2.54
N HIS A 119 -11.99 -4.81 2.02
CA HIS A 119 -10.70 -4.34 1.57
C HIS A 119 -9.82 -3.99 2.77
N LEU A 120 -8.61 -4.56 2.83
CA LEU A 120 -7.70 -4.39 3.97
C LEU A 120 -6.54 -3.50 3.55
N HIS A 121 -6.54 -2.27 4.06
CA HIS A 121 -5.46 -1.32 3.93
C HIS A 121 -4.65 -1.34 5.22
N THR A 122 -3.38 -1.75 5.15
CA THR A 122 -2.53 -1.93 6.33
C THR A 122 -1.35 -0.98 6.30
N ASP A 123 -0.98 -0.40 7.45
CA ASP A 123 0.11 0.58 7.50
C ASP A 123 1.34 0.03 8.18
N LEU A 124 2.53 0.30 7.63
CA LEU A 124 3.82 0.23 8.32
C LEU A 124 4.48 1.61 8.31
N ILE A 125 5.20 1.94 9.38
CA ILE A 125 5.96 3.18 9.50
C ILE A 125 7.43 2.85 9.68
N PHE A 126 8.28 3.43 8.83
CA PHE A 126 9.72 3.41 8.97
C PHE A 126 10.25 4.68 9.66
N GLY A 127 11.35 4.53 10.40
CA GLY A 127 12.06 5.62 11.06
C GLY A 127 11.56 5.91 12.47
N LEU A 128 10.96 4.90 13.12
CA LEU A 128 10.62 4.94 14.55
C LEU A 128 11.90 4.91 15.42
N PRO A 129 11.82 5.28 16.71
CA PRO A 129 12.95 5.07 17.63
C PRO A 129 13.39 3.61 17.67
N SER A 130 14.71 3.35 17.68
CA SER A 130 15.32 2.01 17.60
C SER A 130 15.07 1.23 16.30
N ASP A 131 14.44 1.83 15.30
CA ASP A 131 14.16 1.15 14.03
C ASP A 131 15.44 0.96 13.21
N THR A 132 15.50 -0.13 12.45
CA THR A 132 16.59 -0.45 11.51
C THR A 132 15.98 -0.93 10.19
N ILE A 133 16.78 -0.94 9.10
CA ILE A 133 16.31 -1.46 7.81
C ILE A 133 15.88 -2.93 7.96
N GLU A 134 16.64 -3.70 8.74
CA GLU A 134 16.38 -5.12 8.97
C GLU A 134 15.06 -5.32 9.74
N ASN A 135 14.82 -4.56 10.81
CA ASN A 135 13.58 -4.66 11.60
C ASN A 135 12.35 -4.25 10.78
N PHE A 136 12.48 -3.20 9.97
CA PHE A 136 11.44 -2.80 9.03
C PHE A 136 11.16 -3.89 7.99
N GLY A 137 12.22 -4.51 7.44
CA GLY A 137 12.10 -5.62 6.50
C GLY A 137 11.40 -6.83 7.10
N HIS A 138 11.74 -7.21 8.33
CA HIS A 138 11.05 -8.29 9.05
C HIS A 138 9.57 -7.97 9.27
N SER A 139 9.22 -6.71 9.56
CA SER A 139 7.81 -6.29 9.69
C SER A 139 7.07 -6.33 8.36
N PHE A 140 7.73 -5.91 7.27
CA PHE A 140 7.20 -5.99 5.91
C PHE A 140 6.93 -7.44 5.49
N ASP A 141 7.90 -8.33 5.64
CA ASP A 141 7.80 -9.74 5.29
C ASP A 141 6.69 -10.45 6.07
N GLN A 142 6.57 -10.15 7.36
CA GLN A 142 5.47 -10.65 8.18
C GLN A 142 4.11 -10.14 7.70
N LEU A 143 4.00 -8.86 7.30
CA LEU A 143 2.72 -8.28 6.88
C LEU A 143 2.28 -8.77 5.51
N ILE A 144 3.21 -8.82 4.54
CA ILE A 144 2.90 -9.26 3.17
C ILE A 144 2.48 -10.74 3.15
N ALA A 145 3.02 -11.57 4.04
CA ALA A 145 2.60 -12.96 4.22
C ALA A 145 1.12 -13.11 4.65
N LEU A 146 0.55 -12.09 5.30
CA LEU A 146 -0.88 -12.06 5.68
C LEU A 146 -1.79 -11.68 4.51
N LYS A 147 -1.21 -11.33 3.36
CA LYS A 147 -1.90 -10.99 2.11
C LYS A 147 -2.99 -9.91 2.29
N PRO A 148 -2.70 -8.77 2.97
CA PRO A 148 -3.61 -7.63 2.91
C PRO A 148 -3.78 -7.16 1.46
N HIS A 149 -4.80 -6.37 1.18
CA HIS A 149 -5.01 -5.85 -0.17
C HIS A 149 -4.01 -4.73 -0.48
N GLU A 150 -3.70 -3.90 0.51
CA GLU A 150 -2.72 -2.82 0.39
C GLU A 150 -1.82 -2.77 1.64
N ILE A 151 -0.54 -2.45 1.41
CA ILE A 151 0.40 -2.08 2.46
C ILE A 151 0.87 -0.66 2.19
N GLN A 152 0.42 0.28 3.02
CA GLN A 152 0.92 1.65 3.00
C GLN A 152 2.20 1.73 3.80
N LEU A 153 3.28 2.11 3.10
CA LEU A 153 4.58 2.32 3.72
C LEU A 153 4.75 3.81 3.97
N GLY A 154 4.69 4.19 5.24
CA GLY A 154 4.87 5.56 5.71
C GLY A 154 6.29 5.81 6.19
N ILE A 155 6.81 7.01 5.94
CA ILE A 155 7.98 7.52 6.65
C ILE A 155 7.47 8.35 7.83
N LEU A 156 8.02 8.13 9.01
CA LEU A 156 7.60 8.82 10.22
C LEU A 156 7.59 10.35 9.99
N LYS A 157 6.50 10.99 10.39
CA LYS A 157 6.36 12.45 10.37
C LYS A 157 6.25 13.00 11.77
N ARG A 158 6.84 14.17 12.01
CA ARG A 158 6.68 14.87 13.28
C ARG A 158 5.31 15.54 13.34
N LEU A 159 4.49 15.09 14.27
CA LEU A 159 3.24 15.75 14.64
C LEU A 159 3.45 16.58 15.91
N ARG A 160 3.02 17.84 15.89
CA ARG A 160 3.10 18.71 17.07
C ARG A 160 2.26 18.10 18.20
N GLY A 161 2.83 18.04 19.41
CA GLY A 161 2.17 17.46 20.58
C GLY A 161 2.15 15.93 20.65
N ALA A 162 2.71 15.21 19.68
CA ALA A 162 2.79 13.76 19.77
C ALA A 162 3.75 13.31 20.89
N PRO A 163 3.40 12.28 21.68
CA PRO A 163 4.26 11.76 22.74
C PRO A 163 5.64 11.30 22.26
N LEU A 164 5.79 11.02 20.96
CA LEU A 164 7.03 10.55 20.34
C LEU A 164 8.19 11.56 20.49
N ASN A 165 7.89 12.86 20.65
CA ASN A 165 8.92 13.91 20.78
C ASN A 165 9.87 13.69 21.97
N ARG A 166 9.47 12.91 22.99
CA ARG A 166 10.33 12.55 24.14
C ARG A 166 11.59 11.77 23.75
N HIS A 167 11.60 11.19 22.55
CA HIS A 167 12.67 10.35 22.02
C HIS A 167 13.64 11.11 21.12
N ASN A 168 13.38 12.39 20.82
CA ASN A 168 14.14 13.13 19.81
C ASN A 168 15.64 13.20 20.12
N ASP A 169 16.01 13.43 21.37
CA ASP A 169 17.41 13.59 21.76
C ASP A 169 18.11 12.24 21.90
N SER A 170 17.50 11.29 22.63
CA SER A 170 18.10 9.97 22.89
C SER A 170 18.28 9.13 21.63
N TYR A 171 17.41 9.30 20.64
CA TYR A 171 17.46 8.61 19.34
C TYR A 171 17.90 9.51 18.18
N GLN A 172 18.39 10.72 18.49
CA GLN A 172 18.89 11.68 17.51
C GLN A 172 17.95 11.86 16.31
N MET A 173 16.64 11.95 16.58
CA MET A 173 15.62 12.05 15.54
C MET A 173 15.69 13.43 14.89
N ARG A 174 16.12 13.47 13.62
CA ARG A 174 16.22 14.71 12.83
C ARG A 174 15.13 14.74 11.78
N TYR A 175 14.28 15.75 11.84
CA TYR A 175 13.13 15.91 10.96
C TYR A 175 13.37 17.03 9.95
N ASN A 176 12.69 16.94 8.81
CA ASN A 176 12.58 18.03 7.87
C ASN A 176 11.99 19.26 8.57
N PRO A 177 12.63 20.44 8.50
CA PRO A 177 12.07 21.68 9.06
C PRO A 177 10.81 22.13 8.33
N GLU A 178 10.60 21.71 7.09
CA GLU A 178 9.42 22.04 6.28
C GLU A 178 8.40 20.90 6.25
N ALA A 179 7.14 21.25 5.97
CA ALA A 179 6.09 20.26 5.76
C ALA A 179 6.50 19.31 4.61
N PRO A 180 6.28 17.99 4.73
CA PRO A 180 5.42 17.30 5.70
C PRO A 180 6.13 16.85 7.00
N TYR A 181 7.29 17.44 7.36
CA TYR A 181 8.05 17.16 8.58
C TYR A 181 8.45 15.69 8.75
N ASN A 182 8.76 15.01 7.64
CA ASN A 182 9.23 13.63 7.67
C ASN A 182 10.60 13.53 8.37
N ILE A 183 10.86 12.39 9.01
CA ILE A 183 12.16 12.06 9.55
C ILE A 183 13.19 11.97 8.40
N LEU A 184 14.38 12.51 8.65
CA LEU A 184 15.52 12.50 7.73
C LEU A 184 16.57 11.49 8.19
N THR A 185 16.86 11.46 9.49
CA THR A 185 17.81 10.52 10.12
C THR A 185 17.40 10.19 11.55
N THR A 186 17.89 9.07 12.05
CA THR A 186 17.90 8.72 13.48
C THR A 186 19.32 8.35 13.89
N LYS A 187 19.54 7.97 15.15
CA LYS A 187 20.79 7.40 15.64
C LYS A 187 21.22 6.16 14.83
N ASP A 188 20.25 5.35 14.40
CA ASP A 188 20.49 4.03 13.81
C ASP A 188 20.26 4.02 12.28
N ILE A 189 19.67 5.08 11.71
CA ILE A 189 19.35 5.20 10.28
C ILE A 189 19.90 6.52 9.74
N ASP A 190 20.87 6.43 8.82
CA ASP A 190 21.43 7.59 8.13
C ASP A 190 20.49 8.12 7.03
N PHE A 191 20.87 9.27 6.44
CA PHE A 191 20.04 9.92 5.44
C PHE A 191 19.93 9.09 4.15
N THR A 192 21.00 8.41 3.75
CA THR A 192 21.04 7.60 2.52
C THR A 192 20.12 6.40 2.64
N ALA A 193 20.18 5.69 3.77
CA ALA A 193 19.28 4.62 4.15
C ALA A 193 17.82 5.10 4.18
N MET A 194 17.56 6.26 4.79
CA MET A 194 16.21 6.86 4.79
C MET A 194 15.70 7.14 3.38
N GLN A 195 16.55 7.70 2.49
CA GLN A 195 16.18 7.92 1.09
C GLN A 195 15.95 6.61 0.33
N ARG A 196 16.71 5.56 0.63
CA ARG A 196 16.54 4.23 0.04
C ARG A 196 15.14 3.67 0.36
N VAL A 197 14.71 3.73 1.62
CA VAL A 197 13.37 3.28 2.02
C VAL A 197 12.26 4.20 1.49
N ASN A 198 12.50 5.51 1.36
CA ASN A 198 11.56 6.40 0.66
C ASN A 198 11.31 5.93 -0.79
N ARG A 199 12.36 5.55 -1.52
CA ARG A 199 12.22 5.04 -2.89
C ARG A 199 11.48 3.70 -2.91
N PHE A 200 11.83 2.80 -1.99
CA PHE A 200 11.13 1.53 -1.78
C PHE A 200 9.63 1.75 -1.64
N ALA A 201 9.21 2.65 -0.74
CA ALA A 201 7.79 2.96 -0.51
C ALA A 201 7.09 3.50 -1.78
N ARG A 202 7.78 4.35 -2.56
CA ARG A 202 7.23 4.90 -3.81
C ARG A 202 7.05 3.83 -4.89
N TYR A 203 8.04 2.95 -5.07
CA TYR A 203 7.91 1.84 -6.02
C TYR A 203 6.91 0.79 -5.55
N TRP A 204 6.81 0.56 -4.24
CA TRP A 204 5.80 -0.33 -3.67
C TRP A 204 4.38 0.14 -4.02
N ASP A 205 4.11 1.45 -3.93
CA ASP A 205 2.83 2.02 -4.37
C ASP A 205 2.58 1.80 -5.87
N MET A 206 3.60 2.03 -6.70
CA MET A 206 3.50 1.87 -8.16
C MET A 206 3.35 0.42 -8.64
N ILE A 207 3.85 -0.55 -7.85
CA ILE A 207 3.95 -1.96 -8.23
C ILE A 207 3.07 -2.81 -7.32
N GLY A 208 3.44 -2.93 -6.05
CA GLY A 208 2.79 -3.75 -5.02
C GLY A 208 1.31 -3.40 -4.80
N ASN A 209 1.01 -2.13 -4.47
CA ASN A 209 -0.36 -1.69 -4.19
C ASN A 209 -1.20 -1.47 -5.46
N SER A 210 -0.58 -1.35 -6.63
CA SER A 210 -1.28 -0.95 -7.86
C SER A 210 -2.29 -1.98 -8.38
N GLY A 211 -2.16 -3.26 -7.98
CA GLY A 211 -2.91 -4.39 -8.53
C GLY A 211 -2.60 -4.74 -9.99
N ARG A 212 -1.69 -3.99 -10.65
CA ARG A 212 -1.36 -4.15 -12.08
C ARG A 212 -0.37 -5.27 -12.36
N PHE A 213 0.47 -5.60 -11.38
CA PHE A 213 1.54 -6.60 -11.50
C PHE A 213 1.17 -7.89 -10.76
N TYR A 214 -0.06 -8.37 -10.94
CA TYR A 214 -0.62 -9.49 -10.17
C TYR A 214 0.18 -10.78 -10.37
N HIS A 215 0.61 -11.07 -11.60
CA HIS A 215 1.37 -12.27 -11.93
C HIS A 215 2.89 -12.08 -11.73
N THR A 216 3.39 -10.86 -11.93
CA THR A 216 4.82 -10.55 -11.85
C THR A 216 5.28 -10.35 -10.41
N LEU A 217 4.47 -9.74 -9.54
CA LEU A 217 4.86 -9.43 -8.16
C LEU A 217 5.28 -10.68 -7.35
N PRO A 218 4.59 -11.84 -7.43
CA PRO A 218 5.05 -13.05 -6.75
C PRO A 218 6.46 -13.50 -7.16
N LEU A 219 6.83 -13.34 -8.43
CA LEU A 219 8.19 -13.67 -8.91
C LEU A 219 9.24 -12.71 -8.35
N ILE A 220 8.89 -11.43 -8.19
CA ILE A 220 9.76 -10.43 -7.56
C ILE A 220 9.96 -10.78 -6.08
N LEU A 221 8.87 -11.05 -5.35
CA LEU A 221 8.94 -11.22 -3.89
C LEU A 221 9.62 -12.53 -3.48
N ALA A 222 9.23 -13.65 -4.09
CA ALA A 222 9.77 -14.98 -3.80
C ALA A 222 9.91 -15.25 -2.27
N ASP A 223 11.02 -15.86 -1.84
CA ASP A 223 11.26 -16.26 -0.45
C ASP A 223 11.75 -15.11 0.46
N LYS A 224 12.16 -13.98 -0.12
CA LYS A 224 12.69 -12.81 0.60
C LYS A 224 12.02 -11.52 0.12
N PRO A 225 10.73 -11.30 0.44
CA PRO A 225 9.94 -10.23 -0.14
C PRO A 225 10.57 -8.85 0.00
N PHE A 226 11.04 -8.49 1.20
CA PHE A 226 11.66 -7.20 1.46
C PHE A 226 12.96 -7.01 0.71
N ASP A 227 13.91 -7.94 0.85
CA ASP A 227 15.24 -7.83 0.23
C ASP A 227 15.14 -7.78 -1.29
N ASN A 228 14.32 -8.66 -1.87
CA ASN A 228 14.14 -8.73 -3.31
C ASN A 228 13.46 -7.45 -3.84
N PHE A 229 12.41 -6.97 -3.16
CA PHE A 229 11.78 -5.72 -3.58
C PHE A 229 12.69 -4.50 -3.39
N MET A 230 13.59 -4.53 -2.39
CA MET A 230 14.61 -3.50 -2.20
C MET A 230 15.62 -3.49 -3.35
N GLN A 231 16.09 -4.66 -3.77
CA GLN A 231 16.95 -4.79 -4.96
C GLN A 231 16.25 -4.25 -6.21
N LEU A 232 14.98 -4.60 -6.43
CA LEU A 232 14.18 -4.06 -7.54
C LEU A 232 14.08 -2.52 -7.46
N SER A 233 13.73 -1.98 -6.29
CA SER A 233 13.63 -0.54 -6.07
C SER A 233 14.94 0.19 -6.39
N ASP A 234 16.07 -0.35 -5.95
CA ASP A 234 17.39 0.22 -6.22
C ASP A 234 17.71 0.21 -7.72
N ALA A 235 17.50 -0.93 -8.39
CA ALA A 235 17.75 -1.07 -9.83
C ALA A 235 16.83 -0.17 -10.67
N LEU A 236 15.54 -0.07 -10.32
CA LEU A 236 14.60 0.83 -10.98
C LEU A 236 15.02 2.30 -10.83
N PHE A 237 15.51 2.69 -9.66
CA PHE A 237 16.03 4.05 -9.46
C PHE A 237 17.27 4.33 -10.30
N GLN A 238 18.20 3.37 -10.42
CA GLN A 238 19.37 3.52 -11.29
C GLN A 238 18.97 3.68 -12.77
N LEU A 239 17.93 2.98 -13.23
CA LEU A 239 17.45 3.07 -14.62
C LEU A 239 16.65 4.34 -14.92
N SER A 240 15.86 4.81 -13.95
CA SER A 240 14.91 5.91 -14.15
C SER A 240 15.45 7.27 -13.72
N GLY A 241 16.40 7.31 -12.80
CA GLY A 241 16.90 8.52 -12.14
C GLY A 241 15.86 9.26 -11.29
N SER A 242 14.64 8.72 -11.12
CA SER A 242 13.54 9.38 -10.41
C SER A 242 12.46 8.39 -10.00
N THR A 243 11.68 8.69 -8.96
CA THR A 243 10.52 7.87 -8.54
C THR A 243 9.18 8.44 -9.01
N TRP A 244 9.21 9.37 -9.96
CA TRP A 244 8.03 10.08 -10.46
C TRP A 244 8.10 10.20 -11.98
N LYS A 245 6.94 10.48 -12.61
CA LYS A 245 6.82 10.63 -14.08
C LYS A 245 7.35 9.43 -14.89
N ILE A 246 7.31 8.23 -14.30
CA ILE A 246 7.55 6.98 -15.02
C ILE A 246 6.23 6.55 -15.65
N ALA A 247 6.14 6.64 -16.99
CA ALA A 247 4.99 6.12 -17.71
C ALA A 247 4.85 4.60 -17.47
N LEU A 248 3.61 4.11 -17.33
CA LEU A 248 3.36 2.71 -16.98
C LEU A 248 4.02 1.73 -17.96
N LYS A 249 3.95 1.98 -19.27
CA LYS A 249 4.66 1.17 -20.27
C LYS A 249 6.17 1.08 -20.01
N ARG A 250 6.80 2.21 -19.67
CA ARG A 250 8.23 2.27 -19.33
C ARG A 250 8.53 1.51 -18.03
N LEU A 251 7.62 1.52 -17.07
CA LEU A 251 7.75 0.72 -15.85
C LEU A 251 7.76 -0.79 -16.16
N PHE A 252 6.89 -1.28 -17.05
CA PHE A 252 6.95 -2.67 -17.53
C PHE A 252 8.29 -3.01 -18.19
N GLU A 253 8.81 -2.13 -19.04
CA GLU A 253 10.11 -2.31 -19.70
C GLU A 253 11.27 -2.34 -18.70
N PHE A 254 11.24 -1.48 -17.67
CA PHE A 254 12.23 -1.50 -16.61
C PHE A 254 12.15 -2.75 -15.76
N ILE A 255 10.96 -3.20 -15.37
CA ILE A 255 10.77 -4.44 -14.61
C ILE A 255 11.30 -5.63 -15.42
N TYR A 256 10.97 -5.73 -16.71
CA TYR A 256 11.53 -6.76 -17.59
C TYR A 256 13.06 -6.77 -17.56
N LYS A 257 13.69 -5.60 -17.74
CA LYS A 257 15.15 -5.48 -17.71
C LYS A 257 15.74 -5.91 -16.37
N VAL A 258 15.18 -5.45 -15.25
CA VAL A 258 15.69 -5.80 -13.92
C VAL A 258 15.53 -7.30 -13.64
N LEU A 259 14.38 -7.89 -13.98
CA LEU A 259 14.13 -9.32 -13.76
C LEU A 259 15.05 -10.23 -14.61
N THR A 260 15.39 -9.79 -15.83
CA THR A 260 16.29 -10.55 -16.71
C THR A 260 17.76 -10.37 -16.35
N THR A 261 18.17 -9.18 -15.92
CA THR A 261 19.60 -8.86 -15.69
C THR A 261 20.03 -8.98 -14.24
N ASP A 262 19.30 -8.36 -13.30
CA ASP A 262 19.66 -8.34 -11.88
C ASP A 262 19.18 -9.60 -11.13
N PHE A 263 18.03 -10.15 -11.51
CA PHE A 263 17.47 -11.36 -10.89
C PHE A 263 17.83 -12.65 -11.65
N GLY A 264 18.25 -12.53 -12.92
CA GLY A 264 18.64 -13.67 -13.75
C GLY A 264 17.51 -14.69 -13.99
N LEU A 265 16.25 -14.26 -13.92
CA LEU A 265 15.11 -15.14 -14.13
C LEU A 265 14.98 -15.55 -15.62
N ASN A 266 14.33 -16.68 -15.88
CA ASN A 266 14.12 -17.17 -17.23
C ASN A 266 13.29 -16.17 -18.06
N VAL A 267 13.78 -15.82 -19.25
CA VAL A 267 13.17 -14.80 -20.12
C VAL A 267 11.75 -15.17 -20.53
N ASP A 268 11.49 -16.43 -20.88
CA ASP A 268 10.17 -16.87 -21.35
C ASP A 268 9.12 -16.77 -20.23
N ASP A 269 9.50 -17.14 -19.00
CA ASP A 269 8.63 -17.01 -17.82
C ASP A 269 8.28 -15.54 -17.54
N ILE A 270 9.28 -14.65 -17.57
CA ILE A 270 9.10 -13.21 -17.36
C ILE A 270 8.20 -12.60 -18.43
N GLU A 271 8.47 -12.90 -19.71
CA GLU A 271 7.67 -12.38 -20.83
C GLU A 271 6.21 -12.83 -20.70
N GLN A 272 5.98 -14.09 -20.32
CA GLN A 272 4.64 -14.63 -20.16
C GLN A 272 3.86 -13.88 -19.07
N VAL A 273 4.43 -13.70 -17.88
CA VAL A 273 3.71 -13.04 -16.77
C VAL A 273 3.51 -11.54 -17.02
N LEU A 274 4.52 -10.85 -17.59
CA LEU A 274 4.40 -9.43 -17.89
C LEU A 274 3.36 -9.16 -18.98
N LYS A 275 3.21 -10.05 -19.96
CA LYS A 275 2.14 -9.96 -20.98
C LYS A 275 0.75 -10.07 -20.35
N GLN A 276 0.58 -10.99 -19.41
CA GLN A 276 -0.69 -11.15 -18.69
C GLN A 276 -1.02 -9.89 -17.89
N ASP A 277 -0.06 -9.36 -17.13
CA ASP A 277 -0.22 -8.13 -16.36
C ASP A 277 -0.45 -6.90 -17.25
N TYR A 278 0.24 -6.80 -18.39
CA TYR A 278 0.08 -5.70 -19.33
C TYR A 278 -1.32 -5.69 -19.97
N ALA A 279 -1.84 -6.87 -20.32
CA ALA A 279 -3.20 -7.04 -20.83
C ALA A 279 -4.23 -6.64 -19.76
N ARG A 280 -4.05 -7.09 -18.51
CA ARG A 280 -4.91 -6.71 -17.37
C ARG A 280 -4.91 -5.22 -17.10
N ALA A 281 -3.78 -4.55 -17.32
CA ALA A 281 -3.65 -3.11 -17.12
C ALA A 281 -4.32 -2.26 -18.23
N ASN A 282 -4.91 -2.88 -19.27
CA ASN A 282 -5.61 -2.21 -20.38
C ASN A 282 -4.79 -1.11 -21.09
N ILE A 283 -3.47 -1.30 -21.20
CA ILE A 283 -2.56 -0.34 -21.83
C ILE A 283 -2.55 -0.57 -23.35
N LYS A 284 -2.71 0.49 -24.15
CA LYS A 284 -2.60 0.42 -25.61
C LYS A 284 -1.13 0.29 -26.06
N GLY A 285 -0.87 -0.54 -27.07
CA GLY A 285 0.44 -0.70 -27.72
C GLY A 285 1.19 -1.97 -27.33
N ILE A 286 2.32 -2.24 -27.98
CA ILE A 286 3.13 -3.46 -27.82
C ILE A 286 4.37 -3.16 -26.96
N LEU A 287 4.74 -4.08 -26.07
CA LEU A 287 5.95 -4.01 -25.24
C LEU A 287 7.22 -4.07 -26.11
N ALA A 288 8.27 -3.35 -25.73
CA ALA A 288 9.49 -3.25 -26.53
C ALA A 288 10.17 -4.63 -26.79
N PHE A 289 10.12 -5.55 -25.82
CA PHE A 289 10.69 -6.90 -25.97
C PHE A 289 9.89 -7.82 -26.91
N ASP A 290 8.64 -7.46 -27.25
CA ASP A 290 7.90 -8.12 -28.33
C ASP A 290 8.27 -7.58 -29.72
N GLN A 291 8.84 -6.37 -29.79
CA GLN A 291 9.25 -5.77 -31.05
C GLN A 291 10.54 -6.44 -31.59
N THR A 292 11.45 -6.84 -30.69
CA THR A 292 12.71 -7.49 -31.06
C THR A 292 12.54 -8.88 -31.68
N LYS A 293 11.43 -9.58 -31.43
CA LYS A 293 11.09 -10.85 -32.11
C LYS A 293 10.53 -10.65 -33.54
N ASN A 294 10.12 -9.43 -33.91
CA ASN A 294 9.40 -9.15 -35.17
C ASN A 294 10.09 -8.16 -36.13
N THR A 295 11.29 -7.67 -35.85
CA THR A 295 12.01 -6.79 -36.77
C THR A 295 12.77 -7.54 -37.87
N LYS A 296 12.07 -7.93 -38.94
CA LYS A 296 12.64 -7.77 -40.29
C LYS A 296 12.57 -6.28 -40.63
N ILE A 297 13.66 -5.55 -40.44
CA ILE A 297 13.75 -4.14 -40.80
C ILE A 297 13.62 -4.04 -42.32
N SER A 298 12.46 -3.60 -42.84
CA SER A 298 12.38 -3.11 -44.21
C SER A 298 12.80 -1.65 -44.22
N THR A 299 13.87 -1.35 -44.96
CA THR A 299 14.32 0.00 -45.22
C THR A 299 13.25 0.73 -46.05
N LYS A 300 12.36 1.47 -45.40
CA LYS A 300 11.51 2.44 -46.10
C LYS A 300 12.27 3.75 -46.25
N GLN A 301 12.54 4.14 -47.50
CA GLN A 301 12.97 5.50 -47.83
C GLN A 301 11.90 6.49 -47.37
N GLY A 302 12.30 7.53 -46.65
CA GLY A 302 11.40 8.55 -46.13
C GLY A 302 10.87 9.44 -47.25
N VAL A 303 9.55 9.53 -47.37
CA VAL A 303 8.88 10.55 -48.19
C VAL A 303 8.63 11.77 -47.29
N ALA A 304 9.10 12.94 -47.71
CA ALA A 304 8.93 14.18 -46.96
C ALA A 304 7.43 14.52 -46.76
N ASN A 305 7.08 15.02 -45.58
CA ASN A 305 5.72 15.45 -45.26
C ASN A 305 5.35 16.70 -46.10
N LYS A 306 4.08 16.83 -46.51
CA LYS A 306 3.50 18.02 -47.17
C LYS A 306 3.98 19.37 -46.60
N ARG A 307 4.20 19.46 -45.29
CA ARG A 307 4.67 20.70 -44.62
C ARG A 307 6.15 21.03 -44.90
N GLN A 308 6.98 20.03 -45.19
CA GLN A 308 8.38 20.19 -45.58
C GLN A 308 8.54 20.49 -47.07
N LEU A 309 7.60 20.04 -47.90
CA LEU A 309 7.54 20.35 -49.34
C LEU A 309 7.12 21.80 -49.66
N MET A 310 6.62 22.57 -48.68
CA MET A 310 6.27 23.98 -48.87
C MET A 310 7.44 24.95 -48.60
N HIS A 311 8.61 24.43 -48.20
CA HIS A 311 9.81 25.21 -47.92
C HIS A 311 11.01 24.83 -48.83
N LEU A 312 10.76 24.04 -49.87
CA LEU A 312 11.66 23.74 -50.99
C LEU A 312 11.07 24.36 -52.26
#